data_AF-A0A2S0MCA7-F1
#
_entry.id   AF-A0A2S0MCA7-F1
#
_cell.length_a   1.000
_cell.length_b   1.000
_cell.length_c   1.000
_cell.angle_alpha   90.00
_cell.angle_beta   90.00
_cell.angle_gamma   90.00
#
_symmetry.space_group_name_H-M   'P 1'
#
loop_
_entity.id
_entity.type
_entity.pdbx_description
1 polymer ?
#
loop_
_entity_poly.entity_id
_entity_poly.type
_entity_poly.pdbx_seq_one_letter_code
_entity_poly.pdbx_strand_id
1 'polypeptide(L)'
;MPASLKLDAALNADAPAAVQSLAMSAAGADGQALAQWARARWQAADVDALARVLVQLVLGADLQQDAVQHFSAATQAADGSPNYANAAALGYFVGALQSGLDAVARNADDRRALAVRLLRSAARQAGVAEPTAALPGPGAPAGQRWVRLNLYPLLTPPAGASPDDADTLLERAALPLAATRVRANGEPDLEVAVGTAPQIAFRHRLRAVQRAQHG
;
A
#
# COMPACT_ATOMS: atom_id res chain seq x y z
N MET A 1 1.88 -9.60 27.86
CA MET A 1 2.59 -9.42 26.57
C MET A 1 2.68 -7.93 26.27
N PRO A 2 3.85 -7.41 25.87
CA PRO A 2 4.03 -6.01 25.46
C PRO A 2 3.15 -5.66 24.25
N ALA A 3 2.75 -4.39 24.14
CA ALA A 3 1.81 -3.89 23.13
C ALA A 3 2.30 -4.09 21.68
N SER A 4 3.61 -3.98 21.44
CA SER A 4 4.24 -4.22 20.14
C SER A 4 4.06 -5.67 19.66
N LEU A 5 4.22 -6.65 20.55
CA LEU A 5 4.04 -8.07 20.20
C LEU A 5 2.57 -8.41 19.89
N LYS A 6 1.61 -7.72 20.53
CA LYS A 6 0.18 -7.89 20.19
C LYS A 6 -0.14 -7.32 18.82
N LEU A 7 0.43 -6.16 18.48
CA LEU A 7 0.26 -5.53 17.17
C LEU A 7 0.91 -6.36 16.06
N ASP A 8 2.11 -6.90 16.30
CA ASP A 8 2.77 -7.84 15.39
C ASP A 8 1.90 -9.06 15.10
N ALA A 9 1.36 -9.69 16.14
CA ALA A 9 0.50 -10.85 15.99
C ALA A 9 -0.77 -10.51 15.21
N ALA A 10 -1.39 -9.35 15.48
CA ALA A 10 -2.59 -8.91 14.78
C ALA A 10 -2.32 -8.62 13.29
N LEU A 11 -1.26 -7.87 12.98
CA LEU A 11 -0.87 -7.55 11.60
C LEU A 11 -0.43 -8.79 10.81
N ASN A 12 0.11 -9.81 11.47
CA ASN A 12 0.47 -11.07 10.81
C ASN A 12 -0.73 -11.98 10.56
N ALA A 13 -1.76 -11.91 11.40
CA ALA A 13 -2.96 -12.74 11.30
C ALA A 13 -3.98 -12.18 10.29
N ASP A 14 -4.28 -10.88 10.39
CA ASP A 14 -5.23 -10.19 9.52
C ASP A 14 -4.87 -8.68 9.49
N ALA A 15 -3.96 -8.31 8.59
CA ALA A 15 -3.51 -6.92 8.50
C ALA A 15 -4.64 -5.92 8.17
N PRO A 16 -5.59 -6.21 7.25
CA PRO A 16 -6.74 -5.35 7.02
C PRO A 16 -7.53 -5.05 8.30
N ALA A 17 -7.93 -6.08 9.04
CA ALA A 17 -8.69 -5.90 10.28
C ALA A 17 -7.87 -5.16 11.35
N ALA A 18 -6.59 -5.50 11.50
CA ALA A 18 -5.70 -4.89 12.48
C ALA A 18 -5.48 -3.39 12.21
N VAL A 19 -5.19 -3.02 10.96
CA VAL A 19 -4.99 -1.60 10.58
C VAL A 19 -6.29 -0.81 10.71
N GLN A 20 -7.44 -1.39 10.34
CA GLN A 20 -8.75 -0.75 10.54
C GLN A 20 -9.08 -0.55 12.02
N SER A 21 -8.79 -1.54 12.86
CA SER A 21 -8.99 -1.45 14.31
C SER A 21 -8.16 -0.33 14.92
N LEU A 22 -6.88 -0.20 14.52
CA LEU A 22 -6.00 0.89 14.94
C LEU A 22 -6.47 2.25 14.42
N ALA A 23 -7.01 2.29 13.20
CA ALA A 23 -7.56 3.50 12.58
C ALA A 23 -8.85 4.00 13.27
N MET A 24 -9.58 3.12 13.95
CA MET A 24 -10.87 3.40 14.60
C MET A 24 -10.79 3.52 16.12
N SER A 25 -9.68 3.15 16.77
CA SER A 25 -9.55 3.19 18.22
C SER A 25 -9.39 4.62 18.76
N ALA A 26 -10.45 5.17 19.37
CA ALA A 26 -10.47 6.51 19.99
C ALA A 26 -9.46 6.71 21.15
N ALA A 27 -8.86 5.64 21.68
CA ALA A 27 -7.87 5.68 22.76
C ALA A 27 -6.41 5.51 22.29
N GLY A 28 -6.16 5.44 20.97
CA GLY A 28 -4.83 5.46 20.38
C GLY A 28 -4.72 6.60 19.38
N ALA A 29 -4.16 7.73 19.80
CA ALA A 29 -3.98 8.91 18.96
C ALA A 29 -3.37 8.55 17.58
N ASP A 30 -4.11 8.86 16.51
CA ASP A 30 -3.62 9.21 15.16
C ASP A 30 -2.73 8.22 14.39
N GLY A 31 -2.87 6.90 14.61
CA GLY A 31 -2.04 5.93 13.89
C GLY A 31 -0.57 5.93 14.33
N GLN A 32 -0.27 6.53 15.49
CA GLN A 32 1.08 6.54 16.08
C GLN A 32 1.60 5.13 16.36
N ALA A 33 0.75 4.20 16.83
CA ALA A 33 1.17 2.82 17.07
C ALA A 33 1.61 2.12 15.77
N LEU A 34 0.90 2.36 14.66
CA LEU A 34 1.25 1.83 13.35
C LEU A 34 2.53 2.49 12.80
N ALA A 35 2.69 3.80 12.99
CA ALA A 35 3.91 4.53 12.63
C ALA A 35 5.13 4.07 13.44
N GLN A 36 4.99 3.87 14.75
CA GLN A 36 6.04 3.33 15.62
C GLN A 36 6.42 1.91 15.22
N TRP A 37 5.42 1.07 14.91
CA TRP A 37 5.65 -0.27 14.38
C TRP A 37 6.41 -0.22 13.06
N ALA A 38 5.96 0.57 12.09
CA ALA A 38 6.61 0.68 10.79
C ALA A 38 8.05 1.18 10.93
N ARG A 39 8.29 2.19 11.77
CA ARG A 39 9.61 2.68 12.13
C ARG A 39 10.51 1.59 12.71
N ALA A 40 10.00 0.80 13.67
CA ALA A 40 10.77 -0.29 14.26
C ALA A 40 11.17 -1.35 13.22
N ARG A 41 10.27 -1.67 12.27
CA ARG A 41 10.56 -2.60 11.16
C ARG A 41 11.60 -2.05 10.20
N TRP A 42 11.49 -0.77 9.86
CA TRP A 42 12.51 -0.10 9.06
C TRP A 42 13.89 -0.10 9.73
N GLN A 43 13.95 0.20 11.03
CA GLN A 43 15.19 0.16 11.83
C GLN A 43 15.79 -1.24 11.91
N ALA A 44 14.96 -2.27 12.00
CA ALA A 44 15.37 -3.67 11.98
C ALA A 44 15.70 -4.19 10.57
N ALA A 45 15.55 -3.37 9.53
CA ALA A 45 15.61 -3.78 8.12
C ALA A 45 14.66 -4.92 7.74
N ASP A 46 13.58 -5.11 8.51
CA ASP A 46 12.54 -6.13 8.32
C ASP A 46 11.50 -5.65 7.29
N VAL A 47 11.95 -5.56 6.05
CA VAL A 47 11.15 -5.10 4.91
C VAL A 47 10.02 -6.09 4.57
N ASP A 48 10.22 -7.38 4.87
CA ASP A 48 9.25 -8.42 4.53
C ASP A 48 7.97 -8.32 5.38
N ALA A 49 8.07 -7.95 6.65
CA ALA A 49 6.89 -7.68 7.47
C ALA A 49 6.07 -6.49 6.94
N LEU A 50 6.74 -5.41 6.52
CA LEU A 50 6.10 -4.23 5.93
C LEU A 50 5.42 -4.58 4.60
N ALA A 51 6.12 -5.33 3.74
CA ALA A 51 5.60 -5.73 2.43
C ALA A 51 4.39 -6.66 2.57
N ARG A 52 4.39 -7.57 3.56
CA ARG A 52 3.26 -8.45 3.84
C ARG A 52 1.99 -7.66 4.10
N VAL A 53 2.07 -6.69 5.01
CA VAL A 53 0.94 -5.83 5.36
C VAL A 53 0.46 -5.05 4.14
N LEU A 54 1.37 -4.49 3.33
CA LEU A 54 1.00 -3.81 2.08
C LEU A 54 0.19 -4.74 1.16
N VAL A 55 0.71 -5.94 0.91
CA VAL A 55 0.08 -6.90 -0.03
C VAL A 55 -1.29 -7.35 0.49
N GLN A 56 -1.42 -7.65 1.79
CA GLN A 56 -2.70 -8.02 2.39
C GLN A 56 -3.73 -6.88 2.35
N LEU A 57 -3.29 -5.62 2.51
CA LEU A 57 -4.17 -4.46 2.41
C LEU A 57 -4.62 -4.17 0.98
N VAL A 58 -3.84 -4.57 -0.03
CA VAL A 58 -4.19 -4.40 -1.44
C VAL A 58 -5.06 -5.56 -1.93
N LEU A 59 -4.71 -6.80 -1.59
CA LEU A 59 -5.28 -8.02 -2.17
C LEU A 59 -6.17 -8.82 -1.21
N GLY A 60 -6.49 -8.26 -0.04
CA GLY A 60 -7.16 -8.98 1.05
C GLY A 60 -6.23 -9.94 1.80
N ALA A 61 -6.68 -10.43 2.96
CA ALA A 61 -5.87 -11.29 3.84
C ALA A 61 -5.44 -12.62 3.19
N ASP A 62 -6.23 -13.17 2.27
CA ASP A 62 -5.94 -14.39 1.49
C ASP A 62 -5.12 -14.14 0.21
N LEU A 63 -4.84 -12.87 -0.10
CA LEU A 63 -4.13 -12.39 -1.29
C LEU A 63 -4.81 -12.70 -2.63
N GLN A 64 -6.07 -13.12 -2.62
CA GLN A 64 -6.80 -13.52 -3.84
C GLN A 64 -7.71 -12.43 -4.40
N GLN A 65 -7.98 -11.38 -3.62
CA GLN A 65 -8.97 -10.38 -4.00
C GLN A 65 -8.42 -9.43 -5.06
N ASP A 66 -9.29 -9.03 -5.99
CA ASP A 66 -8.93 -8.03 -6.98
C ASP A 66 -8.68 -6.66 -6.31
N ALA A 67 -7.53 -6.06 -6.61
CA ALA A 67 -7.08 -4.84 -5.92
C ALA A 67 -8.06 -3.66 -6.07
N VAL A 68 -8.66 -3.50 -7.26
CA VAL A 68 -9.62 -2.41 -7.52
C VAL A 68 -10.90 -2.64 -6.75
N GLN A 69 -11.43 -3.87 -6.79
CA GLN A 69 -12.66 -4.23 -6.06
C GLN A 69 -12.46 -4.13 -4.55
N HIS A 70 -11.34 -4.65 -4.03
CA HIS A 70 -11.04 -4.60 -2.60
C HIS A 70 -10.90 -3.15 -2.11
N PHE A 71 -10.13 -2.32 -2.80
CA PHE A 71 -9.93 -0.91 -2.44
C PHE A 71 -11.24 -0.12 -2.42
N SER A 72 -12.12 -0.36 -3.40
CA SER A 72 -13.36 0.38 -3.58
C SER A 72 -14.56 -0.16 -2.80
N ALA A 73 -14.41 -1.30 -2.14
CA ALA A 73 -15.45 -1.90 -1.32
C ALA A 73 -15.87 -0.93 -0.20
N ALA A 74 -17.17 -0.62 -0.16
CA ALA A 74 -17.78 0.23 0.85
C ALA A 74 -18.77 -0.57 1.69
N THR A 75 -18.76 -0.30 2.99
CA THR A 75 -19.86 -0.64 3.90
C THR A 75 -20.67 0.61 4.22
N GLN A 76 -21.84 0.47 4.85
CA GLN A 76 -22.57 1.62 5.36
C GLN A 76 -22.04 1.99 6.75
N ALA A 77 -21.73 3.26 6.95
CA ALA A 77 -21.50 3.83 8.28
C ALA A 77 -22.83 3.99 9.03
N ALA A 78 -22.75 4.26 10.34
CA ALA A 78 -23.92 4.44 11.20
C ALA A 78 -24.82 5.63 10.77
N ASP A 79 -24.26 6.60 10.05
CA ASP A 79 -24.97 7.75 9.48
C ASP A 79 -25.49 7.51 8.05
N GLY A 80 -25.38 6.28 7.54
CA GLY A 80 -25.81 5.90 6.19
C GLY A 80 -24.85 6.31 5.08
N SER A 81 -23.73 6.97 5.40
CA SER A 81 -22.70 7.31 4.41
C SER A 81 -21.85 6.10 4.00
N PRO A 82 -21.31 6.07 2.76
CA PRO A 82 -20.40 5.01 2.36
C PRO A 82 -19.08 5.11 3.12
N ASN A 83 -18.67 4.00 3.75
CA ASN A 83 -17.41 3.86 4.46
C ASN A 83 -16.43 3.01 3.65
N TYR A 84 -15.39 3.64 3.11
CA TYR A 84 -14.32 2.99 2.36
C TYR A 84 -13.17 2.57 3.28
N ALA A 85 -13.42 1.59 4.15
CA ALA A 85 -12.50 1.17 5.20
C ALA A 85 -11.15 0.66 4.65
N ASN A 86 -11.17 -0.06 3.52
CA ASN A 86 -9.95 -0.61 2.91
C ASN A 86 -9.05 0.50 2.35
N ALA A 87 -9.62 1.46 1.61
CA ALA A 87 -8.89 2.64 1.15
C ALA A 87 -8.34 3.48 2.30
N ALA A 88 -9.14 3.68 3.36
CA ALA A 88 -8.70 4.39 4.56
C ALA A 88 -7.53 3.68 5.28
N ALA A 89 -7.61 2.35 5.42
CA ALA A 89 -6.55 1.53 6.03
C ALA A 89 -5.24 1.61 5.24
N LEU A 90 -5.30 1.51 3.91
CA LEU A 90 -4.14 1.74 3.04
C LEU A 90 -3.55 3.14 3.22
N GLY A 91 -4.39 4.17 3.34
CA GLY A 91 -3.93 5.54 3.57
C GLY A 91 -3.17 5.70 4.89
N TYR A 92 -3.68 5.10 5.97
CA TYR A 92 -2.98 5.04 7.26
C TYR A 92 -1.65 4.31 7.16
N PHE A 93 -1.63 3.16 6.49
CA PHE A 93 -0.43 2.35 6.37
C PHE A 93 0.66 3.02 5.54
N VAL A 94 0.31 3.63 4.40
CA VAL A 94 1.26 4.39 3.58
C VAL A 94 1.84 5.57 4.38
N GLY A 95 1.01 6.30 5.13
CA GLY A 95 1.51 7.39 5.99
C GLY A 95 2.48 6.89 7.07
N ALA A 96 2.22 5.72 7.65
CA ALA A 96 3.12 5.08 8.62
C ALA A 96 4.45 4.64 7.97
N LEU A 97 4.41 4.08 6.76
CA LEU A 97 5.62 3.72 6.01
C LEU A 97 6.50 4.93 5.71
N GLN A 98 5.90 6.01 5.21
CA GLN A 98 6.59 7.28 4.90
C GLN A 98 7.23 7.87 6.16
N SER A 99 6.49 7.92 7.26
CA SER A 99 7.01 8.36 8.57
C SER A 99 8.22 7.55 9.03
N GLY A 100 8.12 6.23 8.94
CA GLY A 100 9.19 5.34 9.35
C GLY A 100 10.42 5.47 8.46
N LEU A 101 10.23 5.72 7.15
CA LEU A 101 11.31 6.02 6.21
C LEU A 101 12.04 7.31 6.56
N ASP A 102 11.32 8.40 6.86
CA ASP A 102 11.92 9.68 7.29
C ASP A 102 12.78 9.54 8.55
N ALA A 103 12.43 8.60 9.42
CA ALA A 103 13.17 8.35 10.65
C ALA A 103 14.45 7.51 10.47
N VAL A 104 14.63 6.82 9.35
CA VAL A 104 15.76 5.89 9.14
C VAL A 104 16.64 6.22 7.94
N ALA A 105 16.09 6.87 6.91
CA ALA A 105 16.81 7.16 5.68
C ALA A 105 17.83 8.28 5.91
N ARG A 106 19.04 8.14 5.35
CA ARG A 106 20.08 9.16 5.46
C ARG A 106 19.87 10.35 4.52
N ASN A 107 19.22 10.11 3.38
CA ASN A 107 18.96 11.08 2.32
C ASN A 107 17.85 10.57 1.40
N ALA A 108 17.47 11.37 0.40
CA ALA A 108 16.40 11.05 -0.54
C ALA A 108 16.67 9.77 -1.36
N ASP A 109 17.91 9.51 -1.76
CA ASP A 109 18.29 8.32 -2.52
C ASP A 109 18.15 7.04 -1.69
N ASP A 110 18.60 7.09 -0.43
CA ASP A 110 18.45 6.00 0.54
C ASP A 110 16.97 5.72 0.84
N ARG A 111 16.16 6.78 0.98
CA ARG A 111 14.71 6.68 1.16
C ARG A 111 14.05 5.98 -0.01
N ARG A 112 14.39 6.39 -1.24
CA ARG A 112 13.90 5.77 -2.48
C ARG A 112 14.35 4.32 -2.57
N ALA A 113 15.62 4.00 -2.26
CA ALA A 113 16.14 2.64 -2.30
C ALA A 113 15.40 1.71 -1.34
N LEU A 114 15.08 2.18 -0.13
CA LEU A 114 14.26 1.43 0.84
C LEU A 114 12.84 1.20 0.33
N ALA A 115 12.18 2.21 -0.24
CA ALA A 115 10.87 2.06 -0.86
C ALA A 115 10.89 1.04 -2.02
N VAL A 116 11.88 1.11 -2.91
CA VAL A 116 12.07 0.12 -3.99
C VAL A 116 12.25 -1.29 -3.44
N ARG A 117 13.05 -1.46 -2.37
CA ARG A 117 13.23 -2.77 -1.71
C ARG A 117 11.92 -3.31 -1.17
N LEU A 118 11.09 -2.46 -0.56
CA LEU A 118 9.75 -2.82 -0.10
C LEU A 118 8.87 -3.27 -1.26
N LEU A 119 8.78 -2.50 -2.34
CA LEU A 119 7.96 -2.84 -3.50
C LEU A 119 8.41 -4.15 -4.16
N ARG A 120 9.72 -4.43 -4.21
CA ARG A 120 10.24 -5.73 -4.68
C ARG A 120 9.87 -6.88 -3.74
N SER A 121 9.91 -6.67 -2.43
CA SER A 121 9.42 -7.68 -1.48
C SER A 121 7.92 -7.92 -1.62
N ALA A 122 7.13 -6.85 -1.78
CA ALA A 122 5.70 -6.94 -1.98
C ALA A 122 5.36 -7.70 -3.27
N ALA A 123 6.09 -7.49 -4.37
CA ALA A 123 5.94 -8.26 -5.59
C ALA A 123 6.15 -9.77 -5.36
N ARG A 124 7.22 -10.14 -4.65
CA ARG A 124 7.49 -11.55 -4.31
C ARG A 124 6.39 -12.16 -3.47
N GLN A 125 5.90 -11.42 -2.47
CA GLN A 125 4.82 -11.88 -1.60
C GLN A 125 3.47 -11.98 -2.31
N ALA A 126 3.25 -11.19 -3.37
CA ALA A 126 2.13 -11.33 -4.30
C ALA A 126 2.32 -12.46 -5.34
N GLY A 127 3.36 -13.29 -5.19
CA GLY A 127 3.63 -14.44 -6.05
C GLY A 127 4.42 -14.13 -7.33
N VAL A 128 5.08 -12.97 -7.41
CA VAL A 128 5.88 -12.55 -8.57
C VAL A 128 7.34 -12.37 -8.19
N ALA A 129 8.18 -13.33 -8.59
CA ALA A 129 9.62 -13.27 -8.33
C ALA A 129 10.28 -12.05 -9.01
N GLU A 130 9.93 -11.81 -10.27
CA GLU A 130 10.45 -10.70 -11.06
C GLU A 130 9.30 -10.01 -11.82
N PRO A 131 9.01 -8.73 -11.52
CA PRO A 131 8.04 -7.95 -12.27
C PRO A 131 8.46 -7.81 -13.74
N THR A 132 7.52 -8.02 -14.66
CA THR A 132 7.77 -8.02 -16.11
C THR A 132 6.78 -7.13 -16.84
N ALA A 133 7.15 -6.70 -18.05
CA ALA A 133 6.28 -5.97 -18.99
C ALA A 133 5.16 -6.85 -19.55
N ALA A 134 5.28 -8.18 -19.46
CA ALA A 134 4.29 -9.11 -20.00
C ALA A 134 2.93 -8.88 -19.32
N LEU A 135 1.87 -8.77 -20.12
CA LEU A 135 0.53 -8.62 -19.60
C LEU A 135 0.04 -9.95 -19.02
N PRO A 136 -0.57 -9.94 -17.82
CA PRO A 136 -1.21 -11.12 -17.26
C PRO A 136 -2.35 -11.58 -18.18
N GLY A 137 -2.45 -12.90 -18.37
CA GLY A 137 -3.58 -13.48 -19.08
C GLY A 137 -4.92 -13.28 -18.32
N PRO A 138 -6.07 -13.52 -18.98
CA PRO A 138 -7.39 -13.29 -18.39
C PRO A 138 -7.68 -14.08 -17.11
N GLY A 139 -6.96 -15.18 -16.85
CA GLY A 139 -7.05 -15.98 -15.62
C GLY A 139 -5.89 -15.81 -14.63
N ALA A 140 -5.04 -14.80 -14.80
CA ALA A 140 -3.90 -14.61 -13.92
C ALA A 140 -4.34 -14.35 -12.46
N PRO A 141 -3.57 -14.73 -11.44
CA PRO A 141 -3.84 -14.37 -10.05
C PRO A 141 -3.93 -12.85 -9.83
N ALA A 142 -4.70 -12.43 -8.83
CA ALA A 142 -4.86 -11.01 -8.48
C ALA A 142 -3.52 -10.33 -8.19
N GLY A 143 -2.61 -11.02 -7.50
CA GLY A 143 -1.24 -10.56 -7.25
C GLY A 143 -0.44 -10.29 -8.53
N GLN A 144 -0.53 -11.18 -9.54
CA GLN A 144 0.14 -10.94 -10.82
C GLN A 144 -0.42 -9.72 -11.55
N ARG A 145 -1.74 -9.52 -11.52
CA ARG A 145 -2.37 -8.33 -12.09
C ARG A 145 -1.91 -7.07 -11.39
N TRP A 146 -2.01 -7.01 -10.07
CA TRP A 146 -1.56 -5.85 -9.31
C TRP A 146 -0.07 -5.56 -9.53
N VAL A 147 0.82 -6.55 -9.43
CA VAL A 147 2.26 -6.34 -9.66
C VAL A 147 2.53 -5.78 -11.05
N ARG A 148 1.88 -6.31 -12.09
CA ARG A 148 2.06 -5.82 -13.46
C ARG A 148 1.55 -4.39 -13.65
N LEU A 149 0.39 -4.07 -13.09
CA LEU A 149 -0.28 -2.79 -13.35
C LEU A 149 0.27 -1.68 -12.46
N ASN A 150 0.56 -1.99 -11.19
CA ASN A 150 0.97 -1.02 -10.18
C ASN A 150 2.47 -0.99 -9.91
N LEU A 151 3.13 -2.13 -9.77
CA LEU A 151 4.53 -2.16 -9.30
C LEU A 151 5.56 -2.14 -10.42
N TYR A 152 5.33 -2.90 -11.49
CA TYR A 152 6.23 -2.94 -12.64
C TYR A 152 6.62 -1.55 -13.18
N PRO A 153 5.67 -0.63 -13.48
CA PRO A 153 6.04 0.69 -14.01
C PRO A 153 6.84 1.55 -13.00
N LEU A 154 6.70 1.29 -11.70
CA LEU A 154 7.44 2.00 -10.64
C LEU A 154 8.87 1.44 -10.47
N LEU A 155 9.02 0.13 -10.67
CA LEU A 155 10.28 -0.61 -10.52
C LEU A 155 11.14 -0.59 -11.80
N THR A 156 10.52 -0.35 -12.94
CA THR A 156 11.14 -0.32 -14.27
C THR A 156 10.66 0.92 -15.02
N PRO A 157 11.01 2.13 -14.56
CA PRO A 157 10.61 3.36 -15.24
C PRO A 157 11.23 3.43 -16.65
N PRO A 158 10.58 4.11 -17.61
CA PRO A 158 11.13 4.29 -18.95
C PRO A 158 12.52 4.95 -18.93
N ALA A 159 13.37 4.59 -19.89
CA ALA A 159 14.68 5.22 -20.04
C ALA A 159 14.52 6.74 -20.22
N GLY A 160 15.25 7.52 -19.42
CA GLY A 160 15.19 8.99 -19.45
C GLY A 160 14.05 9.61 -18.63
N ALA A 161 13.18 8.81 -18.02
CA ALA A 161 12.22 9.33 -17.05
C ALA A 161 12.93 9.68 -15.73
N SER A 162 12.56 10.82 -15.14
CA SER A 162 12.98 11.14 -13.79
C SER A 162 12.41 10.10 -12.81
N PRO A 163 13.23 9.55 -11.90
CA PRO A 163 12.73 8.62 -10.90
C PRO A 163 11.75 9.32 -9.95
N ASP A 164 10.63 8.66 -9.67
CA ASP A 164 9.71 9.10 -8.61
C ASP A 164 10.45 9.20 -7.24
N ASP A 165 10.04 10.07 -6.33
CA ASP A 165 10.54 10.02 -4.96
C ASP A 165 9.93 8.82 -4.19
N ALA A 166 10.42 8.57 -2.96
CA ALA A 166 9.97 7.45 -2.15
C ALA A 166 8.47 7.52 -1.78
N ASP A 167 7.95 8.73 -1.54
CA ASP A 167 6.57 8.93 -1.12
C ASP A 167 5.62 8.67 -2.30
N THR A 168 5.96 9.22 -3.46
CA THR A 168 5.27 8.97 -4.73
C THR A 168 5.25 7.47 -5.07
N LEU A 169 6.36 6.75 -4.88
CA LEU A 169 6.40 5.29 -5.08
C LEU A 169 5.38 4.55 -4.20
N LEU A 170 5.35 4.85 -2.89
CA LEU A 170 4.46 4.17 -1.94
C LEU A 170 2.99 4.49 -2.21
N GLU A 171 2.67 5.74 -2.52
CA GLU A 171 1.31 6.15 -2.85
C GLU A 171 0.80 5.48 -4.13
N ARG A 172 1.59 5.49 -5.21
CA ARG A 172 1.20 4.87 -6.49
C ARG A 172 1.10 3.35 -6.41
N ALA A 173 1.91 2.71 -5.57
CA ALA A 173 1.80 1.28 -5.32
C ALA A 173 0.48 0.90 -4.63
N ALA A 174 -0.04 1.77 -3.75
CA ALA A 174 -1.26 1.56 -2.99
C ALA A 174 -2.55 1.91 -3.73
N LEU A 175 -2.49 2.77 -4.77
CA LEU A 175 -3.65 3.14 -5.58
C LEU A 175 -3.83 2.18 -6.77
N PRO A 176 -4.78 1.22 -6.71
CA PRO A 176 -4.90 0.19 -7.73
C PRO A 176 -5.26 0.77 -9.11
N LEU A 177 -4.60 0.24 -10.13
CA LEU A 177 -4.84 0.59 -11.54
C LEU A 177 -5.58 -0.57 -12.24
N ALA A 178 -6.43 -0.24 -13.20
CA ALA A 178 -6.95 -1.23 -14.15
C ALA A 178 -6.46 -0.94 -15.56
N ALA A 179 -6.34 -2.00 -16.35
CA ALA A 179 -6.22 -1.89 -17.79
C ALA A 179 -7.62 -1.89 -18.39
N THR A 180 -8.01 -0.81 -19.06
CA THR A 180 -9.33 -0.71 -19.72
C THR A 180 -9.32 -1.39 -21.09
N ARG A 181 -8.16 -1.40 -21.76
CA ARG A 181 -7.91 -2.09 -23.04
C ARG A 181 -6.42 -2.26 -23.28
N VAL A 182 -6.08 -3.01 -24.32
CA VAL A 182 -4.72 -3.05 -24.88
C VAL A 182 -4.67 -2.09 -26.06
N ARG A 183 -3.70 -1.18 -26.06
CA ARG A 183 -3.45 -0.22 -27.15
C ARG A 183 -2.82 -0.93 -28.35
N ALA A 184 -2.84 -0.27 -29.51
CA ALA A 184 -2.27 -0.81 -30.75
C ALA A 184 -0.76 -1.11 -30.66
N ASN A 185 -0.04 -0.44 -29.76
CA ASN A 185 1.39 -0.67 -29.48
C ASN A 185 1.63 -1.83 -28.49
N GLY A 186 0.59 -2.57 -28.08
CA GLY A 186 0.68 -3.69 -27.14
C GLY A 186 0.72 -3.29 -25.66
N GLU A 187 0.71 -1.99 -25.34
CA GLU A 187 0.69 -1.52 -23.96
C GLU A 187 -0.72 -1.52 -23.38
N PRO A 188 -0.88 -1.76 -22.07
CA PRO A 188 -2.17 -1.58 -21.42
C PRO A 188 -2.52 -0.08 -21.34
N ASP A 189 -3.76 0.25 -21.65
CA ASP A 189 -4.34 1.56 -21.40
C ASP A 189 -4.74 1.64 -19.92
N LEU A 190 -3.84 2.18 -19.10
CA LEU A 190 -3.98 2.20 -17.64
C LEU A 190 -4.68 3.46 -17.16
N GLU A 191 -5.64 3.28 -16.27
CA GLU A 191 -6.25 4.36 -15.50
C GLU A 191 -6.45 3.96 -14.04
N VAL A 192 -6.64 4.99 -13.20
CA VAL A 192 -7.10 4.77 -11.83
C VAL A 192 -8.57 4.41 -11.89
N ALA A 193 -8.87 3.11 -11.77
CA ALA A 193 -10.22 2.57 -11.92
C ALA A 193 -11.06 2.65 -10.64
N VAL A 194 -10.57 3.33 -9.60
CA VAL A 194 -11.31 3.54 -8.34
C VAL A 194 -11.97 4.92 -8.35
N GLY A 195 -13.23 5.00 -7.90
CA GLY A 195 -13.97 6.26 -7.88
C GLY A 195 -13.35 7.31 -6.95
N THR A 196 -13.80 8.56 -7.09
CA THR A 196 -13.29 9.71 -6.32
C THR A 196 -13.41 9.52 -4.81
N ALA A 197 -14.50 8.92 -4.31
CA ALA A 197 -14.73 8.78 -2.88
C ALA A 197 -13.74 7.83 -2.17
N PRO A 198 -13.47 6.60 -2.66
CA PRO A 198 -12.37 5.77 -2.15
C PRO A 198 -11.01 6.49 -2.17
N GLN A 199 -10.70 7.20 -3.27
CA GLN A 199 -9.44 7.95 -3.37
C GLN A 199 -9.34 9.08 -2.34
N ILE A 200 -10.44 9.80 -2.10
CA ILE A 200 -10.51 10.84 -1.06
C ILE A 200 -10.28 10.21 0.31
N ALA A 201 -10.91 9.07 0.61
CA ALA A 201 -10.73 8.37 1.89
C ALA A 201 -9.26 8.01 2.14
N PHE A 202 -8.60 7.42 1.14
CA PHE A 202 -7.16 7.13 1.18
C PHE A 202 -6.33 8.39 1.43
N ARG A 203 -6.48 9.42 0.58
CA ARG A 203 -5.68 10.66 0.67
C ARG A 203 -5.92 11.42 1.97
N HIS A 204 -7.15 11.41 2.46
CA HIS A 204 -7.51 12.06 3.72
C HIS A 204 -6.76 11.42 4.88
N ARG A 205 -6.72 10.08 4.96
CA ARG A 205 -6.02 9.36 6.02
C ARG A 205 -4.50 9.47 5.90
N LEU A 206 -3.97 9.39 4.69
CA LEU A 206 -2.55 9.63 4.42
C LEU A 206 -2.09 10.99 4.98
N ARG A 207 -2.81 12.07 4.62
CA ARG A 207 -2.50 13.43 5.09
C ARG A 207 -2.72 13.62 6.59
N ALA A 208 -3.64 12.88 7.21
CA ALA A 208 -3.84 12.94 8.65
C ALA A 208 -2.59 12.45 9.40
N VAL A 209 -2.04 11.31 8.98
CA VAL A 209 -0.82 10.74 9.58
C VAL A 209 0.39 11.64 9.35
N GLN A 210 0.56 12.20 8.14
CA GLN A 210 1.65 13.13 7.84
C GLN A 210 1.58 14.41 8.68
N ARG A 211 0.38 14.98 8.90
CA ARG A 211 0.20 16.18 9.73
C ARG A 211 0.48 15.94 11.21
N ALA A 212 0.08 14.79 11.75
CA ALA A 212 0.32 14.43 13.15
C ALA A 212 1.82 14.28 13.51
N GLN A 213 2.72 14.35 12.52
CA GLN A 213 4.17 14.27 12.71
C GLN A 213 4.87 15.64 12.72
N HIS A 214 4.20 16.68 12.25
CA HIS A 214 4.77 18.04 12.12
C HIS A 214 4.08 19.08 13.00
N GLY A 215 3.02 18.70 13.74
CA GLY A 215 2.37 19.52 14.76
C GLY A 215 2.73 19.05 16.15
#